data_AF-A0A2M9MW95-F1
#
_entry.id   AF-A0A2M9MW95-F1
#
_cell.length_a   1.000
_cell.length_b   1.000
_cell.length_c   1.000
_cell.angle_alpha   90.00
_cell.angle_beta   90.00
_cell.angle_gamma   90.00
#
_symmetry.space_group_name_H-M   'P 1'
#
loop_
_entity.id
_entity.type
_entity.pdbx_description
1 polymer ?
#
loop_
_entity_poly.entity_id
_entity_poly.type
_entity_poly.pdbx_seq_one_letter_code
_entity_poly.pdbx_strand_id
1 'polypeptide(L)'
;MATYDYGIRQGLNSKGVDNGRIGYSNGYVTVDGKNFMQADYNNKGTALTNQQNFKNAWNSFSPAGNMNMQKTTSPFVQAASNVKSNPQPTNTPKPYTSPTESTLNRMNDFINNNSGFQFKAPDPFEYNPQSDPAYLSQLAEAKRNIADQQVDTNAVLRAQGQGKSSYSELVQQQIGDKTLASLADTLVPQLMNQAYQRYNDDANRSLQVQQMNYGTQQDTLANLGNLYGLQHQEYFQNPIEEAQLTGNYLPNEAKQAISNLLDLKRQAETKGISREDRAALSQQADGIRSQLQALGIDPSFYGADVNSKQASQNNPALRTLQGQQMDMQRQSANWDAARGVWDATGRLVSPQSDWSGLIRQAQNGNTPLTMAAQQQAFNNNLTIEEFAYQKARDSISDQQWRAKFDEDVRQFGLNYAMAELQEQNQQAYREAQIGLSQDDSSRAWAQLDYEMSNPSGETASGGLSANQVLQSMKSLYTDPVYTTDEFGNQTKSGSQITKDQTKREQMFLNVVDSGLSDAETNQILNSLGMTKSEIDKFMKKYGASSGN
;
A
#
# COMPACT_ATOMS: atom_id res chain seq x y z
N MET A 1 21.86 -17.56 -0.74
CA MET A 1 22.58 -16.27 -0.93
C MET A 1 21.64 -15.31 -1.62
N ALA A 2 21.67 -14.01 -1.32
CA ALA A 2 20.92 -13.03 -2.09
C ALA A 2 21.67 -12.71 -3.40
N THR A 3 20.96 -12.66 -4.52
CA THR A 3 21.53 -12.34 -5.84
C THR A 3 21.59 -10.82 -6.00
N TYR A 4 22.79 -10.26 -6.08
CA TYR A 4 23.03 -8.83 -6.31
C TYR A 4 23.35 -8.58 -7.80
N ASP A 5 22.34 -8.75 -8.65
CA ASP A 5 22.43 -8.70 -10.11
C ASP A 5 22.02 -7.36 -10.72
N TYR A 6 21.33 -6.49 -9.97
CA TYR A 6 20.72 -5.29 -10.51
C TYR A 6 21.66 -4.08 -10.45
N GLY A 7 22.16 -3.64 -11.62
CA GLY A 7 23.04 -2.47 -11.74
C GLY A 7 22.28 -1.16 -11.54
N ILE A 8 22.56 -0.43 -10.45
CA ILE A 8 21.83 0.78 -10.05
C ILE A 8 21.88 1.84 -11.16
N ARG A 9 23.04 2.05 -11.78
CA ARG A 9 23.21 2.99 -12.91
C ARG A 9 22.38 2.60 -14.13
N GLN A 10 22.22 1.31 -14.42
CA GLN A 10 21.40 0.82 -15.53
C GLN A 10 19.91 1.02 -15.24
N GLY A 11 19.48 0.77 -14.00
CA GLY A 11 18.14 1.10 -13.52
C GLY A 11 17.82 2.59 -13.68
N LEU A 12 18.70 3.48 -13.18
CA LEU A 12 18.55 4.94 -13.31
C LEU A 12 18.48 5.40 -14.77
N ASN A 13 19.36 4.89 -15.63
CA ASN A 13 19.31 5.18 -17.08
C ASN A 13 17.97 4.72 -17.69
N SER A 14 17.46 3.54 -17.33
CA SER A 14 16.15 3.03 -17.79
C SER A 14 14.94 3.83 -17.26
N LYS A 15 15.16 4.68 -16.25
CA LYS A 15 14.18 5.64 -15.73
C LYS A 15 14.38 7.07 -16.26
N GLY A 16 15.22 7.25 -17.28
CA GLY A 16 15.44 8.54 -17.94
C GLY A 16 16.39 9.49 -17.19
N VAL A 17 17.19 8.99 -16.25
CA VAL A 17 18.26 9.78 -15.61
C VAL A 17 19.54 9.65 -16.43
N ASP A 18 20.03 10.76 -16.99
CA ASP A 18 21.26 10.75 -17.80
C ASP A 18 22.50 10.30 -17.01
N ASN A 19 23.41 9.55 -17.66
CA ASN A 19 24.65 9.08 -17.04
C ASN A 19 25.50 10.18 -16.38
N GLY A 20 25.46 11.41 -16.89
CA GLY A 20 26.17 12.58 -16.35
C GLY A 20 25.52 13.19 -15.09
N ARG A 21 24.25 12.88 -14.82
CA ARG A 21 23.54 13.24 -13.58
C ARG A 21 23.83 12.23 -12.47
N ILE A 22 24.24 11.01 -12.82
CA ILE A 22 24.49 9.90 -11.90
C ILE A 22 25.95 9.94 -11.40
N GLY A 23 26.15 10.26 -10.13
CA GLY A 23 27.45 10.20 -9.45
C GLY A 23 27.60 8.99 -8.52
N TYR A 24 28.74 8.94 -7.82
CA TYR A 24 28.97 8.00 -6.71
C TYR A 24 29.85 8.70 -5.67
N SER A 25 29.42 8.69 -4.41
CA SER A 25 30.11 9.38 -3.30
C SER A 25 29.83 8.68 -1.97
N ASN A 26 30.85 8.48 -1.14
CA ASN A 26 30.73 7.91 0.21
C ASN A 26 29.93 6.58 0.30
N GLY A 27 29.99 5.74 -0.74
CA GLY A 27 29.24 4.47 -0.83
C GLY A 27 27.84 4.58 -1.44
N TYR A 28 27.33 5.81 -1.61
CA TYR A 28 26.05 6.09 -2.25
C TYR A 28 26.20 6.32 -3.75
N VAL A 29 25.29 5.75 -4.53
CA VAL A 29 24.97 6.29 -5.85
C VAL A 29 24.25 7.61 -5.63
N THR A 30 24.59 8.64 -6.39
CA THR A 30 23.96 9.96 -6.33
C THR A 30 23.28 10.31 -7.64
N VAL A 31 22.24 11.13 -7.60
CA VAL A 31 21.58 11.74 -8.77
C VAL A 31 21.48 13.24 -8.52
N ASP A 32 21.99 14.04 -9.46
CA ASP A 32 22.12 15.50 -9.33
C ASP A 32 22.83 15.93 -8.02
N GLY A 33 23.81 15.13 -7.59
CA GLY A 33 24.56 15.33 -6.34
C GLY A 33 23.83 14.94 -5.06
N LYS A 34 22.55 14.52 -5.11
CA LYS A 34 21.78 14.02 -3.96
C LYS A 34 21.94 12.51 -3.83
N ASN A 35 22.00 11.98 -2.61
CA ASN A 35 22.06 10.54 -2.37
C ASN A 35 20.79 9.85 -2.88
N PHE A 36 20.95 8.86 -3.75
CA PHE A 36 19.86 8.03 -4.28
C PHE A 36 19.69 6.76 -3.44
N MET A 37 20.72 5.92 -3.37
CA MET A 37 20.79 4.76 -2.48
C MET A 37 22.24 4.35 -2.22
N GLN A 38 22.49 3.65 -1.12
CA GLN A 38 23.76 2.96 -0.91
C GLN A 38 23.81 1.71 -1.79
N ALA A 39 24.99 1.37 -2.32
CA ALA A 39 25.17 0.12 -3.06
C ALA A 39 25.30 -1.06 -2.08
N ASP A 40 24.53 -2.14 -2.28
CA ASP A 40 24.68 -3.38 -1.52
C ASP A 40 26.04 -4.05 -1.82
N TYR A 41 26.50 -3.93 -3.07
CA TYR A 41 27.80 -4.42 -3.53
C TYR A 41 28.38 -3.48 -4.61
N ASN A 42 29.71 -3.36 -4.70
CA ASN A 42 30.38 -2.61 -5.75
C ASN A 42 31.44 -3.49 -6.42
N ASN A 43 31.18 -3.90 -7.66
CA ASN A 43 32.06 -4.76 -8.43
C ASN A 43 32.82 -3.92 -9.47
N LYS A 44 34.10 -3.64 -9.21
CA LYS A 44 35.01 -2.92 -10.13
C LYS A 44 34.46 -1.57 -10.63
N GLY A 45 33.72 -0.84 -9.78
CA GLY A 45 33.09 0.44 -10.12
C GLY A 45 31.61 0.34 -10.49
N THR A 46 31.08 -0.85 -10.74
CA THR A 46 29.64 -1.08 -10.95
C THR A 46 28.94 -1.23 -9.61
N ALA A 47 28.14 -0.24 -9.24
CA ALA A 47 27.27 -0.28 -8.08
C ALA A 47 26.04 -1.18 -8.33
N LEU A 48 25.90 -2.22 -7.50
CA LEU A 48 24.91 -3.29 -7.61
C LEU A 48 23.99 -3.31 -6.38
N THR A 49 22.78 -3.81 -6.60
CA THR A 49 21.73 -4.01 -5.59
C THR A 49 20.83 -5.18 -6.02
N ASN A 50 19.75 -5.45 -5.29
CA ASN A 50 18.65 -6.28 -5.79
C ASN A 50 17.52 -5.40 -6.37
N GLN A 51 16.71 -5.94 -7.28
CA GLN A 51 15.69 -5.15 -7.99
C GLN A 51 14.64 -4.49 -7.05
N GLN A 52 14.35 -5.10 -5.89
CA GLN A 52 13.37 -4.55 -4.94
C GLN A 52 13.93 -3.37 -4.14
N ASN A 53 15.18 -3.45 -3.68
CA ASN A 53 15.91 -2.32 -3.09
C ASN A 53 15.95 -1.13 -4.07
N PHE A 54 16.19 -1.39 -5.36
CA PHE A 54 16.15 -0.34 -6.38
C PHE A 54 14.76 0.28 -6.56
N LYS A 55 13.69 -0.53 -6.64
CA LYS A 55 12.30 -0.05 -6.73
C LYS A 55 11.92 0.82 -5.53
N ASN A 56 12.27 0.39 -4.33
CA ASN A 56 12.01 1.12 -3.08
C ASN A 56 12.76 2.47 -3.07
N ALA A 57 14.05 2.46 -3.41
CA ALA A 57 14.85 3.68 -3.54
C ALA A 57 14.25 4.63 -4.59
N TRP A 58 13.90 4.13 -5.77
CA TRP A 58 13.29 4.92 -6.85
C TRP A 58 11.97 5.57 -6.43
N ASN A 59 11.08 4.84 -5.75
CA ASN A 59 9.81 5.37 -5.29
C ASN A 59 9.98 6.41 -4.16
N SER A 60 11.06 6.32 -3.37
CA SER A 60 11.38 7.31 -2.33
C SER A 60 12.10 8.56 -2.86
N PHE A 61 12.75 8.47 -4.03
CA PHE A 61 13.63 9.51 -4.54
C PHE A 61 12.89 10.48 -5.47
N SER A 62 12.39 11.59 -4.92
CA SER A 62 11.81 12.69 -5.69
C SER A 62 12.89 13.52 -6.44
N PRO A 63 13.03 13.42 -7.77
CA PRO A 63 14.07 14.11 -8.51
C PRO A 63 13.62 15.57 -8.78
N ALA A 64 13.83 16.44 -7.79
CA ALA A 64 13.55 17.87 -7.93
C ALA A 64 14.57 18.53 -8.89
N GLY A 65 14.31 18.42 -10.20
CA GLY A 65 15.06 19.02 -11.30
C GLY A 65 14.79 18.37 -12.66
N ASN A 66 14.20 19.13 -13.60
CA ASN A 66 14.07 18.84 -15.04
C ASN A 66 13.73 17.39 -15.47
N MET A 67 12.45 17.15 -15.77
CA MET A 67 12.07 16.41 -16.98
C MET A 67 11.68 17.42 -18.07
N ASN A 68 12.36 17.36 -19.22
CA ASN A 68 12.13 18.27 -20.35
C ASN A 68 11.03 17.73 -21.27
N MET A 69 9.76 17.90 -20.90
CA MET A 69 8.61 17.61 -21.78
C MET A 69 8.21 18.84 -22.59
N GLN A 70 8.06 18.66 -23.90
CA GLN A 70 7.98 19.75 -24.86
C GLN A 70 6.55 20.29 -25.02
N LYS A 71 6.34 21.56 -24.63
CA LYS A 71 5.13 22.40 -24.87
C LYS A 71 3.77 21.80 -24.47
N THR A 72 3.29 22.25 -23.32
CA THR A 72 2.10 23.14 -23.27
C THR A 72 2.13 23.97 -21.99
N THR A 73 2.24 25.30 -22.13
CA THR A 73 2.25 26.22 -20.98
C THR A 73 0.83 26.47 -20.49
N SER A 74 0.36 25.62 -19.57
CA SER A 74 -0.86 25.88 -18.80
C SER A 74 -0.68 27.11 -17.90
N PRO A 75 -1.69 28.00 -17.73
CA PRO A 75 -1.54 29.26 -16.99
C PRO A 75 -1.10 29.13 -15.52
N PHE A 76 -1.27 27.96 -14.91
CA PHE A 76 -1.05 27.72 -13.47
C PHE A 76 0.35 28.10 -12.95
N VAL A 77 1.40 28.01 -13.78
CA VAL A 77 2.78 28.29 -13.33
C VAL A 77 2.99 29.77 -12.96
N GLN A 78 2.24 30.70 -13.57
CA GLN A 78 2.35 32.14 -13.29
C GLN A 78 1.67 32.56 -11.97
N ALA A 79 0.79 31.73 -11.40
CA ALA A 79 0.17 32.02 -10.11
C ALA A 79 1.16 31.90 -8.93
N ALA A 80 2.11 30.96 -9.01
CA ALA A 80 3.08 30.70 -7.94
C ALA A 80 4.12 31.83 -7.78
N SER A 81 4.53 32.47 -8.88
CA SER A 81 5.57 33.53 -8.87
C SER A 81 5.16 34.83 -8.17
N ASN A 82 3.87 35.00 -7.85
CA ASN A 82 3.36 36.23 -7.22
C ASN A 82 3.39 36.19 -5.68
N VAL A 83 3.77 35.06 -5.06
CA VAL A 83 3.90 34.95 -3.59
C VAL A 83 5.29 35.43 -3.16
N LYS A 84 5.54 36.75 -3.23
CA LYS A 84 6.70 37.35 -2.55
C LYS A 84 6.46 37.36 -1.05
N SER A 85 7.42 36.84 -0.30
CA SER A 85 7.45 36.89 1.16
C SER A 85 7.55 38.33 1.67
N ASN A 86 6.79 38.63 2.72
CA ASN A 86 6.84 39.90 3.45
C ASN A 86 7.08 39.59 4.94
N PRO A 87 8.01 40.27 5.64
CA PRO A 87 8.44 39.85 6.97
C PRO A 87 7.41 40.14 8.07
N GLN A 88 7.38 39.28 9.08
CA GLN A 88 6.58 39.43 10.30
C GLN A 88 7.04 40.63 11.15
N PRO A 89 6.15 41.57 11.53
CA PRO A 89 6.38 42.48 12.64
C PRO A 89 5.93 41.82 13.95
N THR A 90 6.87 41.56 14.86
CA THR A 90 6.57 40.97 16.18
C THR A 90 5.96 42.02 17.13
N ASN A 91 4.65 41.94 17.37
CA ASN A 91 3.97 42.42 18.60
C ASN A 91 2.50 41.98 18.58
N THR A 92 2.12 41.02 19.42
CA THR A 92 0.76 40.46 19.47
C THR A 92 0.06 40.71 20.81
N PRO A 93 -0.90 41.65 20.86
CA PRO A 93 -2.14 41.42 21.62
C PRO A 93 -2.78 40.12 21.14
N LYS A 94 -3.57 39.44 21.99
CA LYS A 94 -4.27 38.20 21.57
C LYS A 94 -5.16 38.49 20.35
N PRO A 95 -4.99 37.79 19.21
CA PRO A 95 -5.79 38.03 18.03
C PRO A 95 -7.23 37.53 18.23
N TYR A 96 -8.17 38.18 17.55
CA TYR A 96 -9.52 37.68 17.36
C TYR A 96 -9.46 36.55 16.32
N THR A 97 -9.54 35.28 16.76
CA THR A 97 -9.52 34.14 15.83
C THR A 97 -10.76 34.17 14.94
N SER A 98 -10.56 34.11 13.63
CA SER A 98 -11.70 34.11 12.69
C SER A 98 -12.51 32.80 12.79
N PRO A 99 -13.80 32.79 12.38
CA PRO A 99 -14.57 31.55 12.26
C PRO A 99 -13.85 30.51 11.39
N THR A 100 -13.27 30.97 10.28
CA THR A 100 -12.43 30.22 9.33
C THR A 100 -11.25 29.53 10.01
N GLU A 101 -10.56 30.24 10.91
CA GLU A 101 -9.43 29.74 11.70
C GLU A 101 -9.87 28.79 12.83
N SER A 102 -11.01 29.07 13.47
CA SER A 102 -11.62 28.13 14.43
C SER A 102 -12.00 26.81 13.76
N THR A 103 -12.54 26.84 12.54
CA THR A 103 -12.92 25.65 11.78
C THR A 103 -11.68 24.90 11.26
N LEU A 104 -10.62 25.59 10.83
CA LEU A 104 -9.31 24.97 10.54
C LEU A 104 -8.70 24.27 11.76
N ASN A 105 -8.70 24.92 12.91
CA ASN A 105 -8.18 24.34 14.15
C ASN A 105 -9.00 23.10 14.54
N ARG A 106 -10.34 23.16 14.47
CA ARG A 106 -11.20 21.98 14.68
C ARG A 106 -10.90 20.84 13.71
N MET A 107 -10.63 21.12 12.43
CA MET A 107 -10.22 20.06 11.48
C MET A 107 -8.84 19.48 11.82
N ASN A 108 -7.87 20.30 12.22
CA ASN A 108 -6.58 19.80 12.71
C ASN A 108 -6.73 18.97 13.98
N ASP A 109 -7.50 19.42 14.97
CA ASP A 109 -7.75 18.68 16.20
C ASP A 109 -8.49 17.35 15.92
N PHE A 110 -9.46 17.36 15.01
CA PHE A 110 -10.23 16.19 14.61
C PHE A 110 -9.40 15.17 13.81
N ILE A 111 -8.44 15.61 13.01
CA ILE A 111 -7.49 14.71 12.32
C ILE A 111 -6.45 14.16 13.31
N ASN A 112 -5.81 15.01 14.12
CA ASN A 112 -4.64 14.61 14.91
C ASN A 112 -4.99 13.93 16.25
N ASN A 113 -6.13 14.24 16.88
CA ASN A 113 -6.48 13.77 18.22
C ASN A 113 -7.61 12.72 18.25
N ASN A 114 -8.26 12.41 17.12
CA ASN A 114 -9.39 11.47 17.09
C ASN A 114 -8.91 10.05 16.75
N SER A 115 -9.13 9.11 17.68
CA SER A 115 -8.58 7.75 17.60
C SER A 115 -9.18 6.87 16.50
N GLY A 116 -10.31 7.27 15.88
CA GLY A 116 -10.97 6.49 14.82
C GLY A 116 -10.22 6.47 13.49
N PHE A 117 -9.32 7.43 13.24
CA PHE A 117 -8.39 7.39 12.10
C PHE A 117 -7.08 6.63 12.40
N GLN A 118 -6.84 6.23 13.65
CA GLN A 118 -5.64 5.48 14.04
C GLN A 118 -5.88 3.99 13.81
N PHE A 119 -5.25 3.43 12.78
CA PHE A 119 -5.24 1.98 12.55
C PHE A 119 -4.57 1.27 13.73
N LYS A 120 -5.30 0.37 14.39
CA LYS A 120 -4.68 -0.68 15.21
C LYS A 120 -4.66 -1.96 14.38
N ALA A 121 -3.47 -2.50 14.17
CA ALA A 121 -3.31 -3.86 13.69
C ALA A 121 -3.90 -4.87 14.70
N PRO A 122 -4.31 -6.07 14.24
CA PRO A 122 -4.45 -7.23 15.12
C PRO A 122 -3.17 -7.43 15.97
N ASP A 123 -3.33 -7.99 17.16
CA ASP A 123 -2.18 -8.52 17.90
C ASP A 123 -1.78 -9.85 17.24
N PRO A 124 -0.48 -10.20 17.09
CA PRO A 124 -0.08 -11.36 16.27
C PRO A 124 -0.62 -12.70 16.77
N PHE A 125 -0.93 -13.62 15.84
CA PHE A 125 -1.38 -14.98 16.19
C PHE A 125 -0.31 -15.78 16.94
N GLU A 126 -0.63 -16.23 18.14
CA GLU A 126 0.14 -17.18 18.94
C GLU A 126 -0.76 -18.34 19.34
N TYR A 127 -0.30 -19.59 19.15
CA TYR A 127 -1.03 -20.79 19.54
C TYR A 127 -0.23 -21.62 20.56
N ASN A 128 -0.86 -21.89 21.70
CA ASN A 128 -0.27 -22.58 22.82
C ASN A 128 -1.20 -23.75 23.24
N PRO A 129 -0.91 -25.00 22.81
CA PRO A 129 -1.75 -26.17 23.10
C PRO A 129 -2.03 -26.36 24.60
N GLN A 130 -1.05 -26.08 25.46
CA GLN A 130 -1.14 -26.24 26.91
C GLN A 130 -2.11 -25.24 27.56
N SER A 131 -2.56 -24.21 26.82
CA SER A 131 -3.59 -23.26 27.23
C SER A 131 -4.93 -23.40 26.51
N ASP A 132 -5.02 -24.18 25.43
CA ASP A 132 -6.27 -24.37 24.68
C ASP A 132 -7.22 -25.34 25.43
N PRO A 133 -8.42 -24.91 25.86
CA PRO A 133 -9.35 -25.77 26.60
C PRO A 133 -9.83 -27.00 25.82
N ALA A 134 -9.86 -26.94 24.48
CA ALA A 134 -10.26 -28.06 23.63
C ALA A 134 -9.15 -29.10 23.48
N TYR A 135 -7.88 -28.68 23.47
CA TYR A 135 -6.76 -29.62 23.54
C TYR A 135 -6.71 -30.31 24.91
N LEU A 136 -6.86 -29.54 25.99
CA LEU A 136 -6.86 -30.05 27.36
C LEU A 136 -8.03 -31.03 27.62
N SER A 137 -9.22 -30.79 27.05
CA SER A 137 -10.36 -31.70 27.22
C SER A 137 -10.16 -33.04 26.50
N GLN A 138 -9.72 -33.03 25.23
CA GLN A 138 -9.46 -34.27 24.50
C GLN A 138 -8.24 -35.03 25.06
N LEU A 139 -7.21 -34.33 25.54
CA LEU A 139 -6.08 -34.97 26.24
C LEU A 139 -6.54 -35.66 27.54
N ALA A 140 -7.54 -35.12 28.23
CA ALA A 140 -8.14 -35.76 29.40
C ALA A 140 -9.03 -36.96 29.03
N GLU A 141 -9.73 -36.90 27.90
CA GLU A 141 -10.56 -38.00 27.39
C GLU A 141 -9.71 -39.17 26.87
N ALA A 142 -8.68 -38.90 26.07
CA ALA A 142 -7.73 -39.91 25.61
C ALA A 142 -7.06 -40.65 26.78
N LYS A 143 -6.70 -39.93 27.86
CA LYS A 143 -6.14 -40.53 29.08
C LYS A 143 -7.12 -41.45 29.83
N ARG A 144 -8.44 -41.24 29.72
CA ARG A 144 -9.44 -42.20 30.22
C ARG A 144 -9.51 -43.43 29.32
N ASN A 145 -9.67 -43.22 28.01
CA ASN A 145 -9.78 -44.29 27.03
C ASN A 145 -8.55 -45.25 27.06
N ILE A 146 -7.34 -44.70 27.27
CA ILE A 146 -6.12 -45.50 27.47
C ILE A 146 -6.18 -46.29 28.79
N ALA A 147 -6.62 -45.68 29.90
CA ALA A 147 -6.73 -46.37 31.18
C ALA A 147 -7.76 -47.52 31.12
N ASP A 148 -8.90 -47.30 30.48
CA ASP A 148 -9.95 -48.31 30.29
C ASP A 148 -9.44 -49.45 29.39
N GLN A 149 -8.79 -49.14 28.26
CA GLN A 149 -8.15 -50.16 27.41
C GLN A 149 -7.03 -50.94 28.12
N GLN A 150 -6.27 -50.31 29.02
CA GLN A 150 -5.26 -50.99 29.85
C GLN A 150 -5.91 -51.90 30.90
N VAL A 151 -7.11 -51.58 31.41
CA VAL A 151 -7.90 -52.45 32.30
C VAL A 151 -8.45 -53.65 31.53
N ASP A 152 -9.07 -53.43 30.38
CA ASP A 152 -9.62 -54.51 29.54
C ASP A 152 -8.52 -55.45 29.01
N THR A 153 -7.40 -54.89 28.55
CA THR A 153 -6.22 -55.69 28.13
C THR A 153 -5.66 -56.50 29.30
N ASN A 154 -5.62 -55.93 30.52
CA ASN A 154 -5.27 -56.68 31.73
C ASN A 154 -6.27 -57.83 32.00
N ALA A 155 -7.57 -57.62 31.80
CA ALA A 155 -8.59 -58.63 32.02
C ALA A 155 -8.47 -59.78 31.01
N VAL A 156 -8.32 -59.47 29.71
CA VAL A 156 -8.17 -60.45 28.63
C VAL A 156 -6.91 -61.31 28.82
N LEU A 157 -5.75 -60.69 29.07
CA LEU A 157 -4.49 -61.44 29.24
C LEU A 157 -4.53 -62.38 30.45
N ARG A 158 -5.11 -61.93 31.58
CA ARG A 158 -5.34 -62.78 32.76
C ARG A 158 -6.32 -63.91 32.48
N ALA A 159 -7.40 -63.66 31.71
CA ALA A 159 -8.35 -64.69 31.31
C ALA A 159 -7.74 -65.74 30.36
N GLN A 160 -6.75 -65.35 29.55
CA GLN A 160 -5.97 -66.26 28.70
C GLN A 160 -4.80 -66.96 29.45
N GLY A 161 -4.70 -66.81 30.78
CA GLY A 161 -3.65 -67.41 31.59
C GLY A 161 -2.28 -66.74 31.46
N GLN A 162 -2.14 -65.73 30.58
CA GLN A 162 -0.95 -64.89 30.47
C GLN A 162 -0.97 -63.84 31.58
N GLY A 163 -0.57 -64.26 32.78
CA GLY A 163 -0.39 -63.38 33.93
C GLY A 163 0.59 -62.24 33.66
N LYS A 164 0.60 -61.25 34.57
CA LYS A 164 1.48 -60.06 34.50
C LYS A 164 2.92 -60.47 34.17
N SER A 165 3.34 -60.09 32.98
CA SER A 165 4.64 -60.41 32.37
C SER A 165 5.15 -59.18 31.62
N SER A 166 6.46 -59.09 31.39
CA SER A 166 7.07 -57.95 30.70
C SER A 166 6.45 -57.68 29.33
N TYR A 167 5.95 -58.72 28.64
CA TYR A 167 5.19 -58.59 27.39
C TYR A 167 3.86 -57.82 27.58
N SER A 168 3.10 -58.12 28.63
CA SER A 168 1.84 -57.40 28.94
C SER A 168 2.06 -55.94 29.30
N GLU A 169 3.22 -55.62 29.88
CA GLU A 169 3.60 -54.26 30.29
C GLU A 169 4.07 -53.42 29.08
N LEU A 170 4.88 -54.03 28.20
CA LEU A 170 5.30 -53.45 26.92
C LEU A 170 4.12 -53.09 26.01
N VAL A 171 3.15 -54.00 25.84
CA VAL A 171 1.95 -53.77 25.02
C VAL A 171 1.10 -52.62 25.59
N GLN A 172 1.06 -52.45 26.91
CA GLN A 172 0.28 -51.38 27.54
C GLN A 172 0.92 -49.99 27.42
N GLN A 173 2.25 -49.92 27.34
CA GLN A 173 2.96 -48.70 26.95
C GLN A 173 2.71 -48.40 25.46
N GLN A 174 2.97 -49.35 24.56
CA GLN A 174 2.75 -49.18 23.12
C GLN A 174 1.33 -48.72 22.75
N ILE A 175 0.29 -49.20 23.43
CA ILE A 175 -1.09 -48.71 23.21
C ILE A 175 -1.23 -47.26 23.67
N GLY A 176 -0.80 -46.93 24.90
CA GLY A 176 -0.92 -45.58 25.44
C GLY A 176 -0.16 -44.52 24.64
N ASP A 177 1.09 -44.83 24.29
CA ASP A 177 1.97 -43.92 23.56
C ASP A 177 1.48 -43.70 22.13
N LYS A 178 1.02 -44.75 21.45
CA LYS A 178 0.48 -44.66 20.09
C LYS A 178 -0.85 -43.89 20.02
N THR A 179 -1.70 -43.99 21.05
CA THR A 179 -2.92 -43.17 21.15
C THR A 179 -2.60 -41.71 21.48
N LEU A 180 -1.61 -41.43 22.33
CA LEU A 180 -1.18 -40.05 22.63
C LEU A 180 -0.48 -39.38 21.44
N ALA A 181 0.37 -40.11 20.72
CA ALA A 181 0.98 -39.64 19.47
C ALA A 181 -0.08 -39.34 18.40
N SER A 182 -1.03 -40.26 18.18
CA SER A 182 -2.15 -40.05 17.26
C SER A 182 -2.97 -38.79 17.59
N LEU A 183 -3.19 -38.50 18.88
CA LEU A 183 -3.80 -37.24 19.31
C LEU A 183 -2.92 -36.03 18.98
N ALA A 184 -1.62 -36.09 19.25
CA ALA A 184 -0.70 -35.00 18.95
C ALA A 184 -0.68 -34.69 17.43
N ASP A 185 -0.44 -35.70 16.61
CA ASP A 185 -0.28 -35.57 15.16
C ASP A 185 -1.57 -35.13 14.45
N THR A 186 -2.73 -35.57 14.93
CA THR A 186 -4.03 -35.31 14.25
C THR A 186 -4.77 -34.10 14.83
N LEU A 187 -4.85 -33.98 16.15
CA LEU A 187 -5.72 -32.98 16.80
C LEU A 187 -5.05 -31.62 16.91
N VAL A 188 -3.74 -31.55 17.19
CA VAL A 188 -3.06 -30.25 17.38
C VAL A 188 -3.11 -29.40 16.10
N PRO A 189 -2.89 -29.94 14.88
CA PRO A 189 -3.09 -29.17 13.65
C PRO A 189 -4.56 -28.76 13.44
N GLN A 190 -5.54 -29.61 13.78
CA GLN A 190 -6.97 -29.27 13.62
C GLN A 190 -7.40 -28.12 14.55
N LEU A 191 -7.05 -28.19 15.83
CA LEU A 191 -7.35 -27.14 16.81
C LEU A 191 -6.61 -25.84 16.50
N MET A 192 -5.35 -25.92 16.07
CA MET A 192 -4.58 -24.75 15.65
C MET A 192 -5.19 -24.08 14.40
N ASN A 193 -5.63 -24.85 13.39
CA ASN A 193 -6.37 -24.31 12.24
C ASN A 193 -7.68 -23.64 12.69
N GLN A 194 -8.42 -24.25 13.62
CA GLN A 194 -9.66 -23.66 14.14
C GLN A 194 -9.39 -22.38 14.96
N ALA A 195 -8.30 -22.33 15.72
CA ALA A 195 -7.86 -21.12 16.42
C ALA A 195 -7.48 -20.00 15.44
N TYR A 196 -6.80 -20.34 14.35
CA TYR A 196 -6.44 -19.39 13.29
C TYR A 196 -7.64 -18.88 12.49
N GLN A 197 -8.67 -19.72 12.29
CA GLN A 197 -9.97 -19.27 11.74
C GLN A 197 -10.64 -18.23 12.65
N ARG A 198 -10.78 -18.52 13.96
CA ARG A 198 -11.33 -17.58 14.95
C ARG A 198 -10.54 -16.25 14.97
N TYR A 199 -9.21 -16.35 14.85
CA TYR A 199 -8.32 -15.19 14.78
C TYR A 199 -8.60 -14.32 13.55
N ASN A 200 -8.67 -14.92 12.35
CA ASN A 200 -8.97 -14.22 11.11
C ASN A 200 -10.37 -13.59 11.14
N ASP A 201 -11.36 -14.26 11.73
CA ASP A 201 -12.72 -13.73 11.89
C ASP A 201 -12.74 -12.46 12.78
N ASP A 202 -12.11 -12.49 13.96
CA ASP A 202 -12.03 -11.31 14.84
C ASP A 202 -11.12 -10.20 14.26
N ALA A 203 -10.05 -10.55 13.53
CA ALA A 203 -9.23 -9.58 12.82
C ALA A 203 -10.05 -8.83 11.74
N ASN A 204 -10.76 -9.56 10.88
CA ASN A 204 -11.67 -9.00 9.87
C ASN A 204 -12.79 -8.17 10.50
N ARG A 205 -13.36 -8.63 11.61
CA ARG A 205 -14.38 -7.90 12.38
C ARG A 205 -13.85 -6.59 12.95
N SER A 206 -12.61 -6.60 13.47
CA SER A 206 -11.95 -5.39 13.96
C SER A 206 -11.72 -4.37 12.85
N LEU A 207 -11.35 -4.83 11.65
CA LEU A 207 -11.20 -3.98 10.47
C LEU A 207 -12.55 -3.38 10.05
N GLN A 208 -13.62 -4.17 10.01
CA GLN A 208 -14.96 -3.69 9.66
C GLN A 208 -15.45 -2.60 10.63
N VAL A 209 -15.19 -2.74 11.94
CA VAL A 209 -15.48 -1.69 12.93
C VAL A 209 -14.62 -0.44 12.70
N GLN A 210 -13.33 -0.60 12.39
CA GLN A 210 -12.45 0.53 12.04
C GLN A 210 -12.93 1.26 10.77
N GLN A 211 -13.35 0.55 9.73
CA GLN A 211 -13.92 1.13 8.50
C GLN A 211 -15.22 1.91 8.76
N MET A 212 -16.12 1.37 9.59
CA MET A 212 -17.36 2.04 9.98
C MET A 212 -17.10 3.33 10.78
N ASN A 213 -16.13 3.29 11.70
CA ASN A 213 -15.67 4.48 12.42
C ASN A 213 -15.05 5.52 11.46
N TYR A 214 -14.19 5.09 10.53
CA TYR A 214 -13.59 5.97 9.53
C TYR A 214 -14.65 6.67 8.69
N GLY A 215 -15.65 5.95 8.16
CA GLY A 215 -16.72 6.54 7.34
C GLY A 215 -17.48 7.64 8.09
N THR A 216 -17.89 7.36 9.33
CA THR A 216 -18.55 8.32 10.22
C THR A 216 -17.69 9.57 10.47
N GLN A 217 -16.37 9.42 10.54
CA GLN A 217 -15.42 10.52 10.74
C GLN A 217 -15.10 11.26 9.43
N GLN A 218 -15.13 10.59 8.28
CA GLN A 218 -15.04 11.21 6.95
C GLN A 218 -16.24 12.13 6.69
N ASP A 219 -17.47 11.70 7.03
CA ASP A 219 -18.66 12.55 6.94
C ASP A 219 -18.55 13.77 7.86
N THR A 220 -17.99 13.60 9.06
CA THR A 220 -17.74 14.71 9.99
C THR A 220 -16.71 15.70 9.42
N LEU A 221 -15.63 15.20 8.81
CA LEU A 221 -14.61 16.03 8.17
C LEU A 221 -15.14 16.75 6.92
N ALA A 222 -15.99 16.08 6.12
CA ALA A 222 -16.68 16.69 4.99
C ALA A 222 -17.65 17.80 5.43
N ASN A 223 -18.39 17.60 6.53
CA ASN A 223 -19.24 18.63 7.11
C ASN A 223 -18.42 19.83 7.63
N LEU A 224 -17.24 19.61 8.21
CA LEU A 224 -16.32 20.69 8.59
C LEU A 224 -15.75 21.43 7.36
N GLY A 225 -15.43 20.72 6.27
CA GLY A 225 -15.00 21.32 5.00
C GLY A 225 -16.11 22.15 4.34
N ASN A 226 -17.36 21.66 4.36
CA ASN A 226 -18.53 22.40 3.89
C ASN A 226 -18.77 23.65 4.75
N LEU A 227 -18.69 23.53 6.09
CA LEU A 227 -18.82 24.66 7.00
C LEU A 227 -17.72 25.70 6.79
N TYR A 228 -16.48 25.27 6.52
CA TYR A 228 -15.35 26.13 6.20
C TYR A 228 -15.59 26.96 4.92
N GLY A 229 -16.20 26.35 3.89
CA GLY A 229 -16.60 27.08 2.67
C GLY A 229 -17.79 28.02 2.89
N LEU A 230 -18.82 27.58 3.62
CA LEU A 230 -20.05 28.33 3.86
C LEU A 230 -19.84 29.56 4.76
N GLN A 231 -19.03 29.45 5.81
CA GLN A 231 -18.71 30.56 6.73
C GLN A 231 -18.07 31.78 6.04
N HIS A 232 -17.57 31.62 4.80
CA HIS A 232 -17.04 32.72 4.01
C HIS A 232 -18.03 33.33 3.00
N GLN A 233 -19.17 32.68 2.71
CA GLN A 233 -20.13 33.15 1.71
C GLN A 233 -21.23 34.08 2.26
N GLU A 234 -21.54 34.04 3.55
CA GLU A 234 -22.64 34.84 4.12
C GLU A 234 -22.32 36.35 4.29
N TYR A 235 -21.06 36.75 4.11
CA TYR A 235 -20.62 38.15 4.29
C TYR A 235 -20.63 38.96 2.97
N PHE A 236 -21.82 39.54 2.69
CA PHE A 236 -22.13 40.64 1.76
C PHE A 236 -22.35 40.33 0.26
N GLN A 237 -23.26 41.10 -0.36
CA GLN A 237 -23.61 41.05 -1.79
C GLN A 237 -23.50 42.44 -2.46
N ASN A 238 -22.56 42.60 -3.40
CA ASN A 238 -22.38 43.72 -4.35
C ASN A 238 -22.06 45.12 -3.73
N PRO A 239 -21.52 46.13 -4.47
CA PRO A 239 -20.92 46.16 -5.84
C PRO A 239 -19.36 46.36 -5.81
N ILE A 240 -18.69 47.10 -6.73
CA ILE A 240 -18.25 46.72 -8.10
C ILE A 240 -16.93 47.50 -8.49
N GLU A 241 -16.35 47.22 -9.66
CA GLU A 241 -15.29 47.96 -10.39
C GLU A 241 -13.86 48.03 -9.82
N GLU A 242 -13.50 48.94 -8.90
CA GLU A 242 -12.11 49.03 -8.37
C GLU A 242 -11.63 47.70 -7.73
N ALA A 243 -12.58 46.85 -7.35
CA ALA A 243 -12.42 45.49 -6.86
C ALA A 243 -11.46 44.59 -7.66
N GLN A 244 -11.35 44.80 -8.98
CA GLN A 244 -10.80 43.79 -9.91
C GLN A 244 -9.31 43.51 -9.76
N LEU A 245 -8.51 44.47 -9.28
CA LEU A 245 -7.04 44.37 -9.30
C LEU A 245 -6.42 43.88 -7.97
N THR A 246 -7.14 43.98 -6.87
CA THR A 246 -6.62 43.78 -5.50
C THR A 246 -7.49 42.86 -4.64
N GLY A 247 -8.73 42.57 -5.04
CA GLY A 247 -9.72 41.89 -4.19
C GLY A 247 -10.26 42.74 -3.03
N ASN A 248 -9.88 44.01 -2.95
CA ASN A 248 -10.14 44.91 -1.82
C ASN A 248 -10.68 46.26 -2.33
N TYR A 249 -11.91 46.62 -1.96
CA TYR A 249 -12.58 47.87 -2.33
C TYR A 249 -12.66 48.82 -1.15
N LEU A 250 -12.46 50.12 -1.39
CA LEU A 250 -12.68 51.15 -0.40
C LEU A 250 -13.48 52.27 -1.08
N PRO A 251 -14.77 52.48 -0.76
CA PRO A 251 -15.57 53.49 -1.43
C PRO A 251 -14.93 54.89 -1.31
N ASN A 252 -15.17 55.78 -2.26
CA ASN A 252 -14.49 57.08 -2.31
C ASN A 252 -14.81 57.94 -1.08
N GLU A 253 -16.02 57.80 -0.56
CA GLU A 253 -16.52 58.37 0.69
C GLU A 253 -15.68 57.87 1.87
N ALA A 254 -15.35 56.57 1.91
CA ALA A 254 -14.49 55.98 2.92
C ALA A 254 -13.01 56.38 2.77
N LYS A 255 -12.49 56.50 1.54
CA LYS A 255 -11.14 57.04 1.28
C LYS A 255 -11.00 58.46 1.83
N GLN A 256 -12.00 59.31 1.56
CA GLN A 256 -12.04 60.69 2.06
C GLN A 256 -12.17 60.74 3.58
N ALA A 257 -13.07 59.94 4.16
CA ALA A 257 -13.22 59.81 5.61
C ALA A 257 -11.91 59.37 6.30
N ILE A 258 -11.24 58.33 5.80
CA ILE A 258 -9.96 57.85 6.35
C ILE A 258 -8.86 58.91 6.21
N SER A 259 -8.76 59.61 5.07
CA SER A 259 -7.80 60.72 4.92
C SER A 259 -8.04 61.82 5.96
N ASN A 260 -9.28 62.32 6.03
CA ASN A 260 -9.68 63.38 6.96
C ASN A 260 -9.38 62.97 8.43
N LEU A 261 -9.67 61.73 8.80
CA LEU A 261 -9.38 61.20 10.15
C LEU A 261 -7.87 61.09 10.41
N LEU A 262 -7.05 60.70 9.42
CA LEU A 262 -5.59 60.69 9.54
C LEU A 262 -5.00 62.10 9.62
N ASP A 263 -5.61 63.09 8.97
CA ASP A 263 -5.23 64.50 9.08
C ASP A 263 -5.60 65.08 10.45
N LEU A 264 -6.78 64.76 10.99
CA LEU A 264 -7.19 65.12 12.37
C LEU A 264 -6.26 64.49 13.42
N LYS A 265 -5.87 63.21 13.24
CA LYS A 265 -4.90 62.55 14.14
C LYS A 265 -3.53 63.24 14.13
N ARG A 266 -2.99 63.57 12.95
CA ARG A 266 -1.73 64.35 12.84
C ARG A 266 -1.81 65.72 13.53
N GLN A 267 -2.96 66.40 13.47
CA GLN A 267 -3.19 67.64 14.21
C GLN A 267 -3.21 67.40 15.73
N ALA A 268 -3.95 66.39 16.21
CA ALA A 268 -4.03 66.04 17.63
C ALA A 268 -2.69 65.59 18.25
N GLU A 269 -1.80 65.02 17.43
CA GLU A 269 -0.45 64.58 17.79
C GLU A 269 0.61 65.70 17.73
N THR A 270 0.26 66.89 17.21
CA THR A 270 1.21 68.00 17.09
C THR A 270 1.63 68.54 18.46
N LYS A 271 2.94 68.72 18.68
CA LYS A 271 3.47 69.29 19.93
C LYS A 271 3.01 70.75 20.10
N GLY A 272 2.45 71.06 21.26
CA GLY A 272 2.00 72.42 21.63
C GLY A 272 0.48 72.64 21.55
N ILE A 273 -0.29 71.68 21.03
CA ILE A 273 -1.76 71.74 21.06
C ILE A 273 -2.30 71.68 22.51
N SER A 274 -3.37 72.43 22.79
CA SER A 274 -4.03 72.41 24.11
C SER A 274 -4.77 71.09 24.36
N ARG A 275 -5.26 70.89 25.60
CA ARG A 275 -6.07 69.71 25.92
C ARG A 275 -7.47 69.83 25.31
N GLU A 276 -7.95 71.06 25.23
CA GLU A 276 -9.27 71.48 24.76
C GLU A 276 -9.36 71.29 23.23
N ASP A 277 -8.36 71.78 22.50
CA ASP A 277 -8.25 71.59 21.04
C ASP A 277 -8.11 70.10 20.69
N ARG A 278 -7.30 69.34 21.44
CA ARG A 278 -7.18 67.88 21.25
C ARG A 278 -8.51 67.16 21.48
N ALA A 279 -9.30 67.58 22.47
CA ALA A 279 -10.63 67.01 22.70
C ALA A 279 -11.58 67.31 21.52
N ALA A 280 -11.57 68.56 21.02
CA ALA A 280 -12.37 68.94 19.85
C ALA A 280 -11.99 68.15 18.58
N LEU A 281 -10.69 67.97 18.31
CA LEU A 281 -10.21 67.14 17.20
C LEU A 281 -10.59 65.66 17.35
N SER A 282 -10.56 65.11 18.57
CA SER A 282 -11.04 63.74 18.81
C SER A 282 -12.54 63.64 18.53
N GLN A 283 -13.34 64.58 19.02
CA GLN A 283 -14.80 64.59 18.80
C GLN A 283 -15.17 64.69 17.31
N GLN A 284 -14.40 65.44 16.52
CA GLN A 284 -14.52 65.45 15.05
C GLN A 284 -14.15 64.09 14.45
N ALA A 285 -13.06 63.47 14.90
CA ALA A 285 -12.66 62.13 14.47
C ALA A 285 -13.69 61.05 14.87
N ASP A 286 -14.38 61.18 16.00
CA ASP A 286 -15.47 60.29 16.43
C ASP A 286 -16.69 60.36 15.50
N GLY A 287 -17.02 61.55 14.98
CA GLY A 287 -18.01 61.70 13.90
C GLY A 287 -17.62 60.92 12.63
N ILE A 288 -16.34 60.95 12.26
CA ILE A 288 -15.82 60.22 11.08
C ILE A 288 -15.74 58.71 11.36
N ARG A 289 -15.39 58.27 12.58
CA ARG A 289 -15.47 56.86 13.00
C ARG A 289 -16.89 56.32 12.84
N SER A 290 -17.90 57.10 13.24
CA SER A 290 -19.31 56.73 13.06
C SER A 290 -19.71 56.66 11.57
N GLN A 291 -19.16 57.51 10.70
CA GLN A 291 -19.38 57.43 9.25
C GLN A 291 -18.74 56.17 8.66
N LEU A 292 -17.51 55.81 9.05
CA LEU A 292 -16.85 54.58 8.60
C LEU A 292 -17.62 53.34 9.07
N GLN A 293 -18.08 53.32 10.32
CA GLN A 293 -18.91 52.25 10.85
C GLN A 293 -20.23 52.09 10.08
N ALA A 294 -20.87 53.21 9.69
CA ALA A 294 -22.07 53.20 8.84
C ALA A 294 -21.81 52.71 7.40
N LEU A 295 -20.57 52.81 6.92
CA LEU A 295 -20.10 52.23 5.66
C LEU A 295 -19.60 50.77 5.80
N GLY A 296 -19.82 50.13 6.96
CA GLY A 296 -19.40 48.74 7.22
C GLY A 296 -17.91 48.57 7.49
N ILE A 297 -17.16 49.67 7.70
CA ILE A 297 -15.72 49.68 7.92
C ILE A 297 -15.46 49.80 9.42
N ASP A 298 -14.70 48.86 9.99
CA ASP A 298 -14.41 48.83 11.42
C ASP A 298 -13.60 50.07 11.86
N PRO A 299 -14.14 50.94 12.75
CA PRO A 299 -13.42 52.10 13.25
C PRO A 299 -12.35 51.76 14.31
N SER A 300 -12.25 50.51 14.78
CA SER A 300 -11.29 50.11 15.83
C SER A 300 -9.84 50.41 15.43
N PHE A 301 -9.49 50.14 14.16
CA PHE A 301 -8.21 50.45 13.51
C PHE A 301 -7.87 51.97 13.49
N TYR A 302 -8.84 52.82 13.85
CA TYR A 302 -8.79 54.27 13.87
C TYR A 302 -9.17 54.87 15.24
N GLY A 303 -9.30 54.03 16.28
CA GLY A 303 -9.77 54.40 17.62
C GLY A 303 -8.97 55.53 18.29
N ALA A 304 -9.45 56.03 19.43
CA ALA A 304 -8.84 57.17 20.12
C ALA A 304 -7.35 56.92 20.45
N ASP A 305 -7.03 55.70 20.89
CA ASP A 305 -5.70 55.30 21.38
C ASP A 305 -4.68 54.95 20.27
N VAL A 306 -5.12 54.85 19.01
CA VAL A 306 -4.26 54.49 17.86
C VAL A 306 -3.64 55.75 17.26
N ASN A 307 -2.31 55.89 17.23
CA ASN A 307 -1.68 57.09 16.64
C ASN A 307 -1.77 57.10 15.09
N SER A 308 -1.58 58.26 14.47
CA SER A 308 -1.72 58.44 13.01
C SER A 308 -0.80 57.53 12.21
N LYS A 309 0.37 57.16 12.74
CA LYS A 309 1.35 56.28 12.06
C LYS A 309 0.90 54.82 12.06
N GLN A 310 0.27 54.37 13.15
CA GLN A 310 -0.37 53.05 13.22
C GLN A 310 -1.65 53.04 12.35
N ALA A 311 -2.49 54.06 12.47
CA ALA A 311 -3.72 54.20 11.70
C ALA A 311 -3.46 54.25 10.18
N SER A 312 -2.37 54.88 9.72
CA SER A 312 -1.99 54.92 8.30
C SER A 312 -1.38 53.61 7.78
N GLN A 313 -1.08 52.65 8.64
CA GLN A 313 -0.61 51.31 8.24
C GLN A 313 -1.78 50.31 8.06
N ASN A 314 -2.97 50.65 8.57
CA ASN A 314 -4.17 49.84 8.42
C ASN A 314 -4.87 50.18 7.09
N ASN A 315 -5.11 49.16 6.25
CA ASN A 315 -5.89 49.27 5.02
C ASN A 315 -7.19 48.45 5.19
N PRO A 316 -8.31 49.07 5.61
CA PRO A 316 -9.52 48.40 6.07
C PRO A 316 -10.49 48.12 4.91
N ALA A 317 -9.96 47.92 3.71
CA ALA A 317 -10.75 47.78 2.49
C ALA A 317 -11.70 46.58 2.58
N LEU A 318 -12.94 46.80 2.18
CA LEU A 318 -13.99 45.79 2.10
C LEU A 318 -13.58 44.72 1.09
N ARG A 319 -13.43 43.48 1.57
CA ARG A 319 -13.00 42.33 0.77
C ARG A 319 -14.10 41.96 -0.21
N THR A 320 -13.84 42.17 -1.50
CA THR A 320 -14.86 42.24 -2.54
C THR A 320 -15.38 40.88 -2.94
N LEU A 321 -16.55 40.80 -3.58
CA LEU A 321 -17.08 39.54 -4.13
C LEU A 321 -16.05 38.82 -5.04
N GLN A 322 -15.22 39.58 -5.77
CA GLN A 322 -14.19 39.03 -6.64
C GLN A 322 -12.89 38.67 -5.89
N GLY A 323 -12.57 39.38 -4.80
CA GLY A 323 -11.56 38.95 -3.83
C GLY A 323 -11.95 37.65 -3.14
N GLN A 324 -13.19 37.57 -2.64
CA GLN A 324 -13.79 36.37 -2.06
C GLN A 324 -13.80 35.20 -3.05
N GLN A 325 -14.10 35.40 -4.34
CA GLN A 325 -13.94 34.36 -5.37
C GLN A 325 -12.48 33.90 -5.51
N MET A 326 -11.51 34.82 -5.50
CA MET A 326 -10.08 34.50 -5.62
C MET A 326 -9.55 33.77 -4.36
N ASP A 327 -10.08 34.12 -3.18
CA ASP A 327 -9.82 33.43 -1.92
C ASP A 327 -10.47 32.04 -1.90
N MET A 328 -11.71 31.90 -2.38
CA MET A 328 -12.41 30.62 -2.53
C MET A 328 -11.69 29.70 -3.52
N GLN A 329 -11.15 30.24 -4.63
CA GLN A 329 -10.28 29.52 -5.55
C GLN A 329 -8.96 29.08 -4.90
N ARG A 330 -8.33 29.95 -4.08
CA ARG A 330 -7.14 29.56 -3.29
C ARG A 330 -7.46 28.50 -2.25
N GLN A 331 -8.63 28.57 -1.62
CA GLN A 331 -9.07 27.58 -0.62
C GLN A 331 -9.38 26.24 -1.27
N SER A 332 -10.06 26.22 -2.44
CA SER A 332 -10.18 25.01 -3.27
C SER A 332 -8.80 24.47 -3.61
N ALA A 333 -7.91 25.27 -4.19
CA ALA A 333 -6.57 24.82 -4.57
C ALA A 333 -5.75 24.25 -3.40
N ASN A 334 -5.90 24.78 -2.18
CA ASN A 334 -5.26 24.23 -0.97
C ASN A 334 -5.92 22.90 -0.51
N TRP A 335 -7.23 22.75 -0.68
CA TRP A 335 -7.97 21.51 -0.42
C TRP A 335 -7.66 20.42 -1.46
N ASP A 336 -7.66 20.78 -2.74
CA ASP A 336 -7.28 19.93 -3.87
C ASP A 336 -5.81 19.48 -3.75
N ALA A 337 -4.91 20.38 -3.28
CA ALA A 337 -3.54 20.05 -2.94
C ALA A 337 -3.44 19.07 -1.76
N ALA A 338 -4.18 19.30 -0.67
CA ALA A 338 -4.21 18.39 0.48
C ALA A 338 -4.70 17.00 0.06
N ARG A 339 -5.80 16.93 -0.69
CA ARG A 339 -6.34 15.68 -1.24
C ARG A 339 -5.36 14.98 -2.18
N GLY A 340 -4.67 15.71 -3.06
CA GLY A 340 -3.60 15.16 -3.90
C GLY A 340 -2.47 14.54 -3.08
N VAL A 341 -2.15 15.09 -1.89
CA VAL A 341 -1.23 14.49 -0.94
C VAL A 341 -1.85 13.28 -0.21
N TRP A 342 -3.15 13.29 0.13
CA TRP A 342 -3.85 12.13 0.71
C TRP A 342 -3.78 10.91 -0.22
N ASP A 343 -4.14 11.12 -1.48
CA ASP A 343 -4.22 10.06 -2.49
C ASP A 343 -2.81 9.55 -2.86
N ALA A 344 -1.79 10.42 -2.85
CA ALA A 344 -0.40 10.05 -3.17
C ALA A 344 0.41 9.45 -2.00
N THR A 345 0.08 9.78 -0.74
CA THR A 345 0.85 9.34 0.44
C THR A 345 0.11 8.38 1.36
N GLY A 346 -1.19 8.21 1.15
CA GLY A 346 -2.03 7.38 2.02
C GLY A 346 -2.27 7.98 3.40
N ARG A 347 -2.09 9.30 3.60
CA ARG A 347 -2.22 9.97 4.91
C ARG A 347 -3.05 11.25 4.88
N LEU A 348 -3.89 11.43 5.90
CA LEU A 348 -4.80 12.56 6.07
C LEU A 348 -4.06 13.80 6.61
N VAL A 349 -3.79 14.77 5.73
CA VAL A 349 -3.17 16.06 6.07
C VAL A 349 -4.19 17.21 6.08
N SER A 350 -3.95 18.24 6.89
CA SER A 350 -4.78 19.46 6.88
C SER A 350 -4.46 20.35 5.67
N PRO A 351 -5.42 21.09 5.09
CA PRO A 351 -5.14 22.09 4.06
C PRO A 351 -4.18 23.18 4.56
N GLN A 352 -3.12 23.44 3.80
CA GLN A 352 -2.10 24.45 4.08
C GLN A 352 -1.75 25.22 2.81
N SER A 353 -1.32 26.47 2.96
CA SER A 353 -0.95 27.34 1.83
C SER A 353 0.44 27.05 1.25
N ASP A 354 1.24 26.18 1.88
CA ASP A 354 2.52 25.71 1.35
C ASP A 354 2.51 24.20 1.11
N TRP A 355 2.75 23.79 -0.13
CA TRP A 355 2.86 22.38 -0.51
C TRP A 355 3.91 21.61 0.31
N SER A 356 4.96 22.29 0.79
CA SER A 356 5.96 21.65 1.63
C SER A 356 5.44 21.30 3.04
N GLY A 357 4.42 22.00 3.52
CA GLY A 357 3.74 21.74 4.79
C GLY A 357 2.82 20.53 4.73
N LEU A 358 2.09 20.37 3.62
CA LEU A 358 1.33 19.16 3.32
C LEU A 358 2.23 17.91 3.34
N ILE A 359 3.39 17.96 2.66
CA ILE A 359 4.36 16.86 2.66
C ILE A 359 4.98 16.64 4.04
N ARG A 360 5.30 17.70 4.81
CA ARG A 360 5.77 17.55 6.22
C ARG A 360 4.73 16.89 7.11
N GLN A 361 3.44 17.18 6.94
CA GLN A 361 2.36 16.49 7.66
C GLN A 361 2.28 15.02 7.24
N ALA A 362 2.29 14.70 5.95
CA ALA A 362 2.27 13.31 5.48
C ALA A 362 3.50 12.50 5.96
N GLN A 363 4.65 13.14 6.17
CA GLN A 363 5.86 12.50 6.69
C GLN A 363 5.87 12.30 8.22
N ASN A 364 4.94 12.89 8.97
CA ASN A 364 4.82 12.68 10.40
C ASN A 364 4.22 11.28 10.66
N GLY A 365 4.94 10.43 11.40
CA GLY A 365 4.50 9.07 11.71
C GLY A 365 3.13 8.99 12.38
N ASN A 366 2.77 10.01 13.17
CA ASN A 366 1.49 10.11 13.89
C ASN A 366 0.32 10.58 13.03
N THR A 367 0.56 11.09 11.81
CA THR A 367 -0.51 11.61 10.95
C THR A 367 -1.34 10.45 10.38
N PRO A 368 -2.67 10.45 10.51
CA PRO A 368 -3.46 9.24 10.29
C PRO A 368 -3.44 8.72 8.84
N LEU A 369 -3.67 7.42 8.67
CA LEU A 369 -3.78 6.79 7.35
C LEU A 369 -5.15 7.09 6.72
N THR A 370 -5.22 7.11 5.39
CA THR A 370 -6.49 7.03 4.65
C THR A 370 -7.01 5.60 4.67
N MET A 371 -8.33 5.39 4.46
CA MET A 371 -8.93 4.04 4.47
C MET A 371 -8.23 3.08 3.48
N ALA A 372 -7.82 3.56 2.30
CA ALA A 372 -7.10 2.76 1.32
C ALA A 372 -5.72 2.29 1.83
N ALA A 373 -4.97 3.18 2.49
CA ALA A 373 -3.68 2.84 3.09
C ALA A 373 -3.83 1.98 4.36
N GLN A 374 -4.91 2.17 5.12
CA GLN A 374 -5.30 1.32 6.25
C GLN A 374 -5.62 -0.11 5.79
N GLN A 375 -6.37 -0.26 4.69
CA GLN A 375 -6.65 -1.57 4.08
C GLN A 375 -5.37 -2.22 3.51
N GLN A 376 -4.49 -1.45 2.87
CA GLN A 376 -3.20 -1.97 2.41
C GLN A 376 -2.30 -2.40 3.58
N ALA A 377 -2.27 -1.63 4.67
CA ALA A 377 -1.53 -1.97 5.88
C ALA A 377 -2.07 -3.25 6.55
N PHE A 378 -3.40 -3.41 6.62
CA PHE A 378 -4.04 -4.63 7.08
C PHE A 378 -3.66 -5.84 6.21
N ASN A 379 -3.80 -5.74 4.89
CA ASN A 379 -3.47 -6.83 3.96
C ASN A 379 -1.98 -7.25 4.10
N ASN A 380 -1.07 -6.28 4.16
CA ASN A 380 0.35 -6.54 4.38
C ASN A 380 0.63 -7.26 5.71
N ASN A 381 -0.09 -6.89 6.78
CA ASN A 381 0.06 -7.51 8.09
C ASN A 381 -0.49 -8.94 8.10
N LEU A 382 -1.65 -9.18 7.47
CA LEU A 382 -2.26 -10.49 7.35
C LEU A 382 -1.34 -11.47 6.59
N THR A 383 -0.66 -11.05 5.52
CA THR A 383 0.35 -11.88 4.84
C THR A 383 1.60 -12.16 5.70
N ILE A 384 1.98 -11.25 6.60
CA ILE A 384 3.03 -11.51 7.59
C ILE A 384 2.56 -12.53 8.64
N GLU A 385 1.28 -12.47 9.04
CA GLU A 385 0.65 -13.39 9.98
C GLU A 385 0.42 -14.78 9.38
N GLU A 386 0.10 -14.90 8.08
CA GLU A 386 0.08 -16.17 7.35
C GLU A 386 1.46 -16.85 7.35
N PHE A 387 2.54 -16.08 7.14
CA PHE A 387 3.91 -16.60 7.20
C PHE A 387 4.33 -16.96 8.64
N ALA A 388 3.94 -16.16 9.63
CA ALA A 388 4.15 -16.47 11.04
C ALA A 388 3.40 -17.73 11.47
N TYR A 389 2.17 -17.92 10.98
CA TYR A 389 1.34 -19.11 11.20
C TYR A 389 1.97 -20.37 10.61
N GLN A 390 2.44 -20.33 9.36
CA GLN A 390 3.19 -21.43 8.74
C GLN A 390 4.42 -21.80 9.59
N LYS A 391 5.22 -20.81 9.97
CA LYS A 391 6.39 -21.01 10.83
C LYS A 391 6.03 -21.58 12.22
N ALA A 392 4.92 -21.13 12.81
CA ALA A 392 4.44 -21.64 14.09
C ALA A 392 4.04 -23.12 13.99
N ARG A 393 3.22 -23.47 12.98
CA ARG A 393 2.84 -24.85 12.66
C ARG A 393 4.06 -25.75 12.48
N ASP A 394 5.01 -25.32 11.68
CA ASP A 394 6.21 -26.10 11.37
C ASP A 394 7.08 -26.28 12.64
N SER A 395 7.16 -25.27 13.51
CA SER A 395 7.86 -25.38 14.80
C SER A 395 7.14 -26.27 15.84
N ILE A 396 5.81 -26.43 15.73
CA ILE A 396 5.03 -27.37 16.55
C ILE A 396 5.24 -28.79 16.03
N SER A 397 5.20 -28.98 14.72
CA SER A 397 5.60 -30.22 14.04
C SER A 397 6.99 -30.66 14.48
N ASP A 398 8.03 -29.80 14.37
CA ASP A 398 9.40 -30.12 14.79
C ASP A 398 9.49 -30.60 16.25
N GLN A 399 8.69 -30.01 17.16
CA GLN A 399 8.61 -30.44 18.56
C GLN A 399 7.94 -31.81 18.72
N GLN A 400 6.89 -32.10 17.95
CA GLN A 400 6.22 -33.41 17.94
C GLN A 400 7.11 -34.50 17.37
N TRP A 401 7.74 -34.25 16.21
CA TRP A 401 8.74 -35.13 15.59
C TRP A 401 9.89 -35.45 16.54
N ARG A 402 10.42 -34.44 17.24
CA ARG A 402 11.46 -34.65 18.23
C ARG A 402 10.96 -35.47 19.42
N ALA A 403 9.79 -35.15 19.99
CA ALA A 403 9.25 -35.88 21.13
C ALA A 403 9.00 -37.35 20.80
N LYS A 404 8.51 -37.66 19.59
CA LYS A 404 8.38 -39.01 19.08
C LYS A 404 9.75 -39.70 18.93
N PHE A 405 10.71 -39.06 18.27
CA PHE A 405 12.06 -39.63 18.09
C PHE A 405 12.76 -39.90 19.43
N ASP A 406 12.68 -38.97 20.39
CA ASP A 406 13.23 -39.12 21.76
C ASP A 406 12.49 -40.22 22.59
N GLU A 407 11.33 -40.71 22.11
CA GLU A 407 10.60 -41.88 22.65
C GLU A 407 10.98 -43.17 21.91
N ASP A 408 11.01 -43.18 20.58
CA ASP A 408 11.43 -44.33 19.76
C ASP A 408 12.88 -44.76 20.09
N VAL A 409 13.77 -43.78 20.32
CA VAL A 409 15.14 -44.01 20.82
C VAL A 409 15.14 -44.69 22.20
N ARG A 410 14.15 -44.41 23.05
CA ARG A 410 14.03 -44.97 24.41
C ARG A 410 13.44 -46.38 24.41
N GLN A 411 12.45 -46.64 23.55
CA GLN A 411 11.74 -47.92 23.51
C GLN A 411 12.42 -48.96 22.62
N PHE A 412 12.91 -48.56 21.45
CA PHE A 412 13.43 -49.47 20.41
C PHE A 412 14.90 -49.24 20.06
N GLY A 413 15.50 -48.15 20.58
CA GLY A 413 16.90 -47.81 20.38
C GLY A 413 17.17 -47.01 19.11
N LEU A 414 18.30 -46.29 19.11
CA LEU A 414 18.67 -45.31 18.08
C LEU A 414 18.62 -45.86 16.64
N ASN A 415 18.98 -47.13 16.43
CA ASN A 415 18.97 -47.74 15.11
C ASN A 415 17.55 -47.92 14.54
N TYR A 416 16.56 -48.22 15.39
CA TYR A 416 15.16 -48.31 14.97
C TYR A 416 14.62 -46.90 14.64
N ALA A 417 14.81 -45.94 15.56
CA ALA A 417 14.36 -44.57 15.37
C ALA A 417 14.94 -43.92 14.10
N MET A 418 16.21 -44.19 13.78
CA MET A 418 16.82 -43.74 12.51
C MET A 418 16.24 -44.43 11.27
N ALA A 419 15.86 -45.70 11.34
CA ALA A 419 15.25 -46.42 10.23
C ALA A 419 13.82 -45.91 9.96
N GLU A 420 13.00 -45.75 11.02
CA GLU A 420 11.65 -45.19 10.90
C GLU A 420 11.70 -43.73 10.40
N LEU A 421 12.64 -42.92 10.88
CA LEU A 421 12.87 -41.56 10.37
C LEU A 421 13.28 -41.55 8.89
N GLN A 422 14.12 -42.49 8.43
CA GLN A 422 14.47 -42.60 7.01
C GLN A 422 13.31 -43.03 6.13
N GLU A 423 12.42 -43.91 6.61
CA GLU A 423 11.23 -44.29 5.85
C GLU A 423 10.21 -43.14 5.79
N GLN A 424 9.94 -42.49 6.92
CA GLN A 424 9.00 -41.38 7.00
C GLN A 424 9.47 -40.17 6.19
N ASN A 425 10.77 -39.86 6.18
CA ASN A 425 11.33 -38.82 5.31
C ASN A 425 11.20 -39.20 3.80
N GLN A 426 11.35 -40.48 3.44
CA GLN A 426 11.07 -40.94 2.07
C GLN A 426 9.58 -40.91 1.70
N GLN A 427 8.66 -41.04 2.67
CA GLN A 427 7.21 -40.84 2.44
C GLN A 427 6.92 -39.34 2.25
N ALA A 428 7.34 -38.50 3.19
CA ALA A 428 7.19 -37.04 3.13
C ALA A 428 7.82 -36.41 1.86
N TYR A 429 8.97 -36.91 1.39
CA TYR A 429 9.59 -36.44 0.14
C TYR A 429 8.71 -36.77 -1.09
N ARG A 430 8.11 -37.97 -1.14
CA ARG A 430 7.18 -38.35 -2.21
C ARG A 430 5.89 -37.54 -2.15
N GLU A 431 5.35 -37.29 -0.96
CA GLU A 431 4.17 -36.45 -0.76
C GLU A 431 4.43 -34.99 -1.14
N ALA A 432 5.58 -34.43 -0.77
CA ALA A 432 6.00 -33.10 -1.21
C ALA A 432 6.19 -33.02 -2.73
N GLN A 433 6.72 -34.07 -3.36
CA GLN A 433 6.88 -34.15 -4.82
C GLN A 433 5.52 -34.23 -5.55
N ILE A 434 4.54 -34.92 -4.94
CA ILE A 434 3.14 -34.92 -5.41
C ILE A 434 2.50 -33.54 -5.21
N GLY A 435 2.64 -32.94 -4.02
CA GLY A 435 2.10 -31.63 -3.67
C GLY A 435 2.62 -30.51 -4.58
N LEU A 436 3.92 -30.51 -4.92
CA LEU A 436 4.48 -29.57 -5.90
C LEU A 436 3.86 -29.74 -7.28
N SER A 437 3.62 -30.97 -7.76
CA SER A 437 2.95 -31.16 -9.05
C SER A 437 1.47 -30.77 -9.04
N GLN A 438 0.82 -30.77 -7.87
CA GLN A 438 -0.54 -30.25 -7.67
C GLN A 438 -0.56 -28.71 -7.55
N ASP A 439 0.45 -28.08 -6.94
CA ASP A 439 0.56 -26.62 -6.85
C ASP A 439 0.92 -26.01 -8.23
N ASP A 440 1.84 -26.60 -8.99
CA ASP A 440 2.11 -26.21 -10.39
C ASP A 440 0.84 -26.31 -11.24
N SER A 441 0.05 -27.38 -11.07
CA SER A 441 -1.25 -27.53 -11.74
C SER A 441 -2.25 -26.45 -11.30
N SER A 442 -2.32 -26.17 -9.99
CA SER A 442 -3.25 -25.18 -9.42
C SER A 442 -2.89 -23.75 -9.84
N ARG A 443 -1.60 -23.42 -9.97
CA ARG A 443 -1.11 -22.16 -10.53
C ARG A 443 -1.49 -22.01 -11.99
N ALA A 444 -1.39 -23.08 -12.79
CA ALA A 444 -1.83 -23.04 -14.19
C ALA A 444 -3.35 -22.77 -14.31
N TRP A 445 -4.18 -23.40 -13.46
CA TRP A 445 -5.61 -23.11 -13.41
C TRP A 445 -5.94 -21.70 -12.90
N ALA A 446 -5.28 -21.23 -11.85
CA ALA A 446 -5.47 -19.87 -11.32
C ALA A 446 -5.02 -18.79 -12.31
N GLN A 447 -3.96 -19.05 -13.10
CA GLN A 447 -3.55 -18.16 -14.18
C GLN A 447 -4.59 -18.14 -15.31
N LEU A 448 -5.12 -19.30 -15.72
CA LEU A 448 -6.21 -19.37 -16.71
C LEU A 448 -7.46 -18.61 -16.25
N ASP A 449 -7.85 -18.75 -14.98
CA ASP A 449 -9.03 -18.08 -14.42
C ASP A 449 -8.80 -16.56 -14.27
N TYR A 450 -7.59 -16.12 -13.94
CA TYR A 450 -7.20 -14.70 -13.97
C TYR A 450 -7.20 -14.11 -15.39
N GLU A 451 -6.69 -14.85 -16.38
CA GLU A 451 -6.72 -14.46 -17.80
C GLU A 451 -8.15 -14.46 -18.38
N MET A 452 -9.05 -15.30 -17.88
CA MET A 452 -10.49 -15.30 -18.26
C MET A 452 -11.31 -14.22 -17.57
N SER A 453 -11.05 -13.94 -16.28
CA SER A 453 -11.87 -13.03 -15.47
C SER A 453 -11.53 -11.55 -15.65
N ASN A 454 -10.34 -11.23 -16.18
CA ASN A 454 -9.88 -9.84 -16.35
C ASN A 454 -9.51 -9.48 -17.82
N PRO A 455 -10.43 -9.61 -18.80
CA PRO A 455 -10.17 -9.29 -20.20
C PRO A 455 -10.11 -7.78 -20.43
N SER A 456 -8.95 -7.18 -20.12
CA SER A 456 -8.64 -5.77 -20.45
C SER A 456 -8.66 -5.58 -21.97
N GLY A 457 -9.79 -5.08 -22.48
CA GLY A 457 -10.17 -5.29 -23.87
C GLY A 457 -9.43 -4.42 -24.89
N GLU A 458 -8.70 -5.05 -25.80
CA GLU A 458 -8.37 -4.48 -27.11
C GLU A 458 -8.13 -5.56 -28.19
N THR A 459 -9.12 -6.43 -28.44
CA THR A 459 -9.38 -7.11 -29.75
C THR A 459 -10.60 -8.04 -29.63
N ALA A 460 -11.73 -7.66 -30.23
CA ALA A 460 -12.93 -8.51 -30.28
C ALA A 460 -12.91 -9.46 -31.49
N SER A 461 -12.13 -10.55 -31.38
CA SER A 461 -12.24 -11.72 -32.25
C SER A 461 -12.09 -12.99 -31.40
N GLY A 462 -13.02 -13.93 -31.52
CA GLY A 462 -13.16 -15.09 -30.64
C GLY A 462 -12.18 -16.24 -30.88
N GLY A 463 -10.90 -15.93 -31.09
CA GLY A 463 -9.82 -16.92 -31.23
C GLY A 463 -9.16 -17.27 -29.89
N LEU A 464 -8.42 -18.39 -29.87
CA LEU A 464 -7.52 -18.70 -28.76
C LEU A 464 -6.31 -17.76 -28.80
N SER A 465 -5.79 -17.35 -27.64
CA SER A 465 -4.59 -16.49 -27.61
C SER A 465 -3.36 -17.24 -28.13
N ALA A 466 -2.40 -16.51 -28.71
CA ALA A 466 -1.16 -17.11 -29.23
C ALA A 466 -0.41 -17.99 -28.20
N ASN A 467 -0.50 -17.63 -26.91
CA ASN A 467 0.08 -18.42 -25.82
C ASN A 467 -0.73 -19.68 -25.50
N GLN A 468 -2.06 -19.63 -25.53
CA GLN A 468 -2.94 -20.79 -25.34
C GLN A 468 -2.75 -21.82 -26.47
N VAL A 469 -2.68 -21.36 -27.72
CA VAL A 469 -2.37 -22.21 -28.89
C VAL A 469 -0.99 -22.85 -28.73
N LEU A 470 0.04 -22.08 -28.36
CA LEU A 470 1.39 -22.59 -28.14
C LEU A 470 1.45 -23.66 -27.04
N GLN A 471 0.76 -23.47 -25.90
CA GLN A 471 0.73 -24.47 -24.84
C GLN A 471 -0.02 -25.74 -25.25
N SER A 472 -1.17 -25.59 -25.91
CA SER A 472 -1.95 -26.72 -26.44
C SER A 472 -1.13 -27.56 -27.43
N MET A 473 -0.49 -26.91 -28.42
CA MET A 473 0.37 -27.61 -29.39
C MET A 473 1.59 -28.26 -28.74
N LYS A 474 2.20 -27.64 -27.72
CA LYS A 474 3.28 -28.29 -26.93
C LYS A 474 2.79 -29.55 -26.24
N SER A 475 1.59 -29.55 -25.66
CA SER A 475 1.03 -30.74 -25.01
C SER A 475 0.73 -31.86 -26.02
N LEU A 476 0.17 -31.53 -27.19
CA LEU A 476 -0.26 -32.50 -28.19
C LEU A 476 0.88 -33.10 -29.03
N TYR A 477 1.95 -32.33 -29.28
CA TYR A 477 3.03 -32.69 -30.20
C TYR A 477 4.40 -32.94 -29.56
N THR A 478 4.44 -33.13 -28.24
CA THR A 478 5.66 -33.54 -27.52
C THR A 478 5.79 -35.06 -27.50
N ASP A 479 6.84 -35.59 -28.12
CA ASP A 479 7.25 -36.99 -28.02
C ASP A 479 8.27 -37.18 -26.86
N PRO A 480 8.19 -38.26 -26.07
CA PRO A 480 9.18 -38.56 -25.03
C PRO A 480 10.55 -38.87 -25.65
N VAL A 481 11.62 -38.40 -25.02
CA VAL A 481 13.00 -38.73 -25.38
C VAL A 481 13.48 -39.87 -24.48
N TYR A 482 14.01 -40.92 -25.10
CA TYR A 482 14.66 -42.03 -24.41
C TYR A 482 16.16 -42.02 -24.68
N THR A 483 16.95 -42.28 -23.65
CA THR A 483 18.37 -42.64 -23.76
C THR A 483 18.53 -44.11 -23.42
N THR A 484 19.24 -44.84 -24.28
CA THR A 484 19.71 -46.18 -23.97
C THR A 484 20.91 -46.09 -23.03
N ASP A 485 20.91 -46.84 -21.94
CA ASP A 485 22.09 -46.98 -21.06
C ASP A 485 23.15 -47.93 -21.66
N GLU A 486 24.27 -48.11 -20.97
CA GLU A 486 25.37 -49.00 -21.38
C GLU A 486 24.97 -50.49 -21.44
N PHE A 487 23.81 -50.86 -20.90
CA PHE A 487 23.29 -52.22 -20.82
C PHE A 487 22.12 -52.48 -21.80
N GLY A 488 21.71 -51.47 -22.58
CA GLY A 488 20.64 -51.57 -23.57
C GLY A 488 19.24 -51.14 -23.08
N ASN A 489 19.09 -50.68 -21.84
CA ASN A 489 17.79 -50.28 -21.30
C ASN A 489 17.44 -48.85 -21.72
N GLN A 490 16.22 -48.63 -22.20
CA GLN A 490 15.74 -47.29 -22.55
C GLN A 490 15.11 -46.59 -21.33
N THR A 491 15.76 -45.53 -20.87
CA THR A 491 15.28 -44.64 -19.80
C THR A 491 14.74 -43.34 -20.40
N LYS A 492 13.59 -42.83 -19.92
CA LYS A 492 13.04 -41.55 -20.37
C LYS A 492 13.89 -40.40 -19.80
N SER A 493 14.75 -39.81 -20.63
CA SER A 493 15.65 -38.72 -20.26
C SER A 493 15.10 -37.33 -20.53
N GLY A 494 13.99 -37.21 -21.26
CA GLY A 494 13.39 -35.92 -21.53
C GLY A 494 12.14 -36.00 -22.40
N SER A 495 11.87 -34.92 -23.12
CA SER A 495 10.73 -34.79 -24.03
C SER A 495 11.04 -33.69 -25.05
N GLN A 496 10.64 -33.86 -26.30
CA GLN A 496 10.96 -32.95 -27.42
C GLN A 496 9.72 -32.77 -28.31
N ILE A 497 9.59 -31.63 -29.00
CA ILE A 497 8.58 -31.50 -30.06
C ILE A 497 8.91 -32.49 -31.18
N THR A 498 7.86 -33.08 -31.72
CA THR A 498 7.93 -34.14 -32.70
C THR A 498 8.74 -33.79 -33.96
N LYS A 499 9.49 -34.79 -34.41
CA LYS A 499 10.28 -34.77 -35.65
C LYS A 499 9.60 -35.55 -36.79
N ASP A 500 8.46 -36.19 -36.51
CA ASP A 500 7.65 -36.85 -37.53
C ASP A 500 7.05 -35.82 -38.48
N GLN A 501 7.23 -36.01 -39.80
CA GLN A 501 6.82 -35.02 -40.79
C GLN A 501 5.28 -34.88 -40.89
N THR A 502 4.53 -35.97 -40.64
CA THR A 502 3.07 -35.97 -40.68
C THR A 502 2.49 -35.30 -39.43
N LYS A 503 3.02 -35.59 -38.24
CA LYS A 503 2.66 -34.86 -37.02
C LYS A 503 3.02 -33.37 -37.12
N ARG A 504 4.18 -33.02 -37.70
CA ARG A 504 4.55 -31.62 -37.98
C ARG A 504 3.56 -30.95 -38.92
N GLU A 505 3.16 -31.62 -40.01
CA GLU A 505 2.16 -31.08 -40.95
C GLU A 505 0.78 -30.86 -40.28
N GLN A 506 0.35 -31.74 -39.37
CA GLN A 506 -0.85 -31.54 -38.54
C GLN A 506 -0.70 -30.38 -37.54
N MET A 507 0.45 -30.27 -36.88
CA MET A 507 0.77 -29.17 -35.96
C MET A 507 0.77 -27.81 -36.67
N PHE A 508 1.20 -27.76 -37.94
CA PHE A 508 1.07 -26.57 -38.78
C PHE A 508 -0.40 -26.19 -38.99
N LEU A 509 -1.22 -27.14 -39.46
CA LEU A 509 -2.64 -26.90 -39.74
C LEU A 509 -3.39 -26.44 -38.48
N ASN A 510 -3.20 -27.11 -37.35
CA ASN A 510 -3.86 -26.75 -36.09
C ASN A 510 -3.46 -25.37 -35.52
N VAL A 511 -2.32 -24.80 -35.91
CA VAL A 511 -1.97 -23.40 -35.58
C VAL A 511 -2.63 -22.44 -36.56
N VAL A 512 -2.67 -22.73 -37.86
CA VAL A 512 -3.35 -21.90 -38.86
C VAL A 512 -4.86 -21.84 -38.59
N ASP A 513 -5.48 -22.99 -38.34
CA ASP A 513 -6.92 -23.11 -38.05
C ASP A 513 -7.34 -22.45 -36.72
N SER A 514 -6.38 -22.04 -35.87
CA SER A 514 -6.66 -21.31 -34.62
C SER A 514 -7.03 -19.83 -34.80
N GLY A 515 -6.95 -19.30 -36.03
CA GLY A 515 -7.41 -17.95 -36.39
C GLY A 515 -6.45 -16.81 -36.04
N LEU A 516 -5.20 -17.13 -35.73
CA LEU A 516 -4.14 -16.16 -35.43
C LEU A 516 -3.60 -15.46 -36.68
N SER A 517 -2.98 -14.28 -36.52
CA SER A 517 -2.33 -13.60 -37.64
C SER A 517 -1.13 -14.40 -38.19
N ASP A 518 -0.73 -14.12 -39.43
CA ASP A 518 0.48 -14.69 -40.04
C ASP A 518 1.73 -14.50 -39.16
N ALA A 519 1.85 -13.35 -38.49
CA ALA A 519 2.99 -13.04 -37.63
C ALA A 519 3.03 -13.93 -36.39
N GLU A 520 1.90 -14.09 -35.70
CA GLU A 520 1.76 -14.94 -34.52
C GLU A 520 1.89 -16.43 -34.87
N THR A 521 1.25 -16.85 -35.96
CA THR A 521 1.37 -18.21 -36.53
C THR A 521 2.83 -18.55 -36.81
N ASN A 522 3.58 -17.67 -37.48
CA ASN A 522 5.01 -17.84 -37.68
C ASN A 522 5.77 -17.90 -36.35
N GLN A 523 5.49 -17.01 -35.39
CA GLN A 523 6.18 -16.98 -34.09
C GLN A 523 5.96 -18.28 -33.30
N ILE A 524 4.73 -18.79 -33.24
CA ILE A 524 4.37 -20.05 -32.57
C ILE A 524 5.10 -21.22 -33.24
N LEU A 525 5.00 -21.36 -34.56
CA LEU A 525 5.60 -22.49 -35.28
C LEU A 525 7.14 -22.50 -35.16
N ASN A 526 7.80 -21.35 -35.22
CA ASN A 526 9.23 -21.25 -34.93
C ASN A 526 9.54 -21.66 -33.47
N SER A 527 8.72 -21.26 -32.49
CA SER A 527 8.89 -21.65 -31.07
C SER A 527 8.55 -23.11 -30.76
N LEU A 528 7.81 -23.78 -31.65
CA LEU A 528 7.59 -25.24 -31.69
C LEU A 528 8.72 -25.97 -32.45
N GLY A 529 9.76 -25.27 -32.90
CA GLY A 529 10.90 -25.86 -33.58
C GLY A 529 10.63 -26.25 -35.04
N MET A 530 9.70 -25.57 -35.72
CA MET A 530 9.71 -25.52 -37.19
C MET A 530 10.75 -24.53 -37.69
N THR A 531 11.44 -24.86 -38.77
CA THR A 531 12.27 -23.90 -39.50
C THR A 531 11.42 -23.07 -40.45
N LYS A 532 11.83 -21.82 -40.72
CA LYS A 532 11.14 -20.97 -41.73
C LYS A 532 10.95 -21.67 -43.08
N SER A 533 11.91 -22.50 -43.53
CA SER A 533 11.80 -23.26 -44.79
C SER A 533 10.68 -24.31 -44.76
N GLU A 534 10.41 -24.94 -43.61
CA GLU A 534 9.25 -25.84 -43.44
C GLU A 534 7.94 -25.06 -43.41
N ILE A 535 7.90 -23.93 -42.69
CA ILE A 535 6.72 -23.06 -42.62
C ILE A 535 6.37 -22.52 -44.00
N ASP A 536 7.34 -21.96 -44.74
CA ASP A 536 7.16 -21.45 -46.11
C ASP A 536 6.71 -22.56 -47.08
N LYS A 537 7.19 -23.81 -46.87
CA LYS A 537 6.76 -24.99 -47.63
C LYS A 537 5.32 -25.39 -47.34
N PHE A 538 4.88 -25.39 -46.07
CA PHE A 538 3.51 -25.71 -45.71
C PHE A 538 2.54 -24.57 -46.08
N MET A 539 2.92 -23.29 -45.88
CA MET A 539 2.18 -22.13 -46.40
C MET A 539 2.01 -22.20 -47.92
N LYS A 540 3.04 -22.60 -48.67
CA LYS A 540 2.91 -22.82 -50.13
C LYS A 540 2.05 -24.03 -50.51
N LYS A 541 1.91 -25.04 -49.63
CA LYS A 541 1.08 -26.23 -49.85
C LYS A 541 -0.41 -25.98 -49.51
N TYR A 542 -0.71 -25.12 -48.55
CA TYR A 542 -2.05 -24.94 -47.99
C TYR A 542 -2.59 -23.49 -48.06
N GLY A 543 -1.76 -22.48 -47.76
CA GLY A 543 -2.13 -21.06 -47.71
C GLY A 543 -2.37 -20.38 -49.06
N ALA A 544 -2.33 -21.12 -50.18
CA ALA A 544 -2.68 -20.61 -51.51
C ALA A 544 -4.21 -20.51 -51.75
N SER A 545 -5.04 -20.88 -50.78
CA SER A 545 -6.51 -20.95 -50.91
C SER A 545 -7.30 -20.12 -49.90
N SER A 546 -6.66 -19.48 -48.92
CA SER A 546 -7.30 -18.64 -47.90
C SER A 546 -7.39 -17.17 -48.35
N GLY A 547 -8.05 -16.95 -49.49
CA GLY A 547 -8.40 -15.61 -49.99
C GLY A 547 -9.89 -15.34 -49.81
N ASN A 548 -10.26 -14.80 -48.65
CA ASN A 548 -11.58 -14.26 -48.29
C ASN A 548 -11.37 -12.99 -47.45
#